data_AF-A0A8S8YIV8-F1
#
_entry.id   AF-A0A8S8YIV8-F1
#
_cell.length_a   1.000
_cell.length_b   1.000
_cell.length_c   1.000
_cell.angle_alpha   90.00
_cell.angle_beta   90.00
_cell.angle_gamma   90.00
#
_symmetry.space_group_name_H-M   'P 1'
#
loop_
_entity.id
_entity.type
_entity.pdbx_description
1 polymer ?
#
loop_
_entity_poly.entity_id
_entity_poly.type
_entity_poly.pdbx_seq_one_letter_code
_entity_poly.pdbx_strand_id
1 'polypeptide(L)'
;MERRVRIVVTLGLIAALMGLMLINVEPEIDLSVDQLMETPDDYEGETLRIHGTILTLDTSNQTLWMQGDNHTVEVDYSGTSLPSMANENKTVSIRGEFRQDSMVG
;
A
#
# COMPACT_ATOMS: atom_id res chain seq x y z
N MET A 1 -8.49 46.43 -16.15
CA MET A 1 -9.02 45.21 -15.50
C MET A 1 -9.75 45.62 -14.23
N GLU A 2 -11.08 45.54 -14.23
CA GLU A 2 -11.91 46.07 -13.15
C GLU A 2 -11.70 45.28 -11.84
N ARG A 3 -11.61 45.97 -10.69
CA ARG A 3 -11.39 45.36 -9.35
C ARG A 3 -12.30 44.16 -9.07
N ARG A 4 -13.53 44.19 -9.58
CA ARG A 4 -14.54 43.13 -9.46
C ARG A 4 -14.09 41.83 -10.11
N VAL A 5 -13.49 41.89 -11.29
CA VAL A 5 -12.99 40.72 -12.02
C VAL A 5 -11.85 40.07 -11.23
N ARG A 6 -10.93 40.87 -10.68
CA ARG A 6 -9.82 40.35 -9.86
C ARG A 6 -10.33 39.60 -8.63
N ILE A 7 -11.35 40.13 -7.94
CA ILE A 7 -11.93 39.49 -6.75
C ILE A 7 -12.61 38.16 -7.11
N VAL A 8 -13.42 38.13 -8.18
CA VAL A 8 -14.11 36.90 -8.61
C VAL A 8 -13.12 35.82 -9.03
N VAL A 9 -12.05 36.19 -9.75
CA VAL A 9 -11.00 35.24 -10.15
C VAL A 9 -10.27 34.69 -8.94
N THR A 10 -9.89 35.54 -7.97
CA THR A 10 -9.20 35.08 -6.76
C THR A 10 -10.11 34.17 -5.91
N LEU A 11 -11.38 34.53 -5.73
CA LEU A 11 -12.35 33.69 -5.02
C LEU A 11 -12.57 32.34 -5.71
N GLY A 12 -12.71 32.34 -7.04
CA GLY A 12 -12.83 31.10 -7.82
C GLY A 12 -11.61 30.19 -7.67
N LEU A 13 -10.40 30.77 -7.66
CA LEU A 13 -9.16 30.01 -7.48
C LEU A 13 -9.07 29.41 -6.06
N ILE A 14 -9.43 30.19 -5.03
CA ILE A 14 -9.44 29.70 -3.64
C ILE A 14 -10.46 28.58 -3.48
N ALA A 15 -11.66 28.74 -4.02
CA ALA A 15 -12.69 27.70 -3.97
C ALA A 15 -12.26 26.42 -4.69
N ALA A 16 -11.57 26.55 -5.84
CA ALA A 16 -11.00 25.40 -6.54
C ALA A 16 -9.91 24.67 -5.72
N LEU A 17 -9.03 25.42 -5.04
CA LEU A 17 -8.01 24.85 -4.16
C LEU A 17 -8.64 24.15 -2.94
N MET A 18 -9.67 24.74 -2.33
CA MET A 18 -10.43 24.10 -1.26
C MET A 18 -11.13 22.83 -1.75
N GLY A 19 -11.66 22.85 -2.98
CA GLY A 19 -12.23 21.65 -3.61
C GLY A 19 -11.21 20.53 -3.81
N LEU A 20 -9.98 20.88 -4.19
CA LEU A 20 -8.88 19.91 -4.31
C LEU A 20 -8.48 19.29 -2.97
N MET A 21 -8.56 20.05 -1.87
CA MET A 21 -8.31 19.51 -0.52
C MET A 21 -9.39 18.53 -0.05
N LEU A 22 -10.60 18.57 -0.63
CA LEU A 22 -11.66 17.61 -0.33
C LEU A 22 -11.52 16.30 -1.12
N ILE A 23 -10.68 16.28 -2.15
CA ILE A 23 -10.29 15.03 -2.81
C ILE A 23 -9.33 14.33 -1.86
N ASN A 24 -9.86 13.39 -1.08
CA ASN A 24 -9.04 12.49 -0.26
C ASN A 24 -8.16 11.68 -1.20
N VAL A 25 -6.85 11.91 -1.12
CA VAL A 25 -5.86 10.95 -1.59
C VAL A 25 -5.69 10.00 -0.43
N GLU A 26 -6.26 8.80 -0.54
CA GLU A 26 -6.03 7.72 0.43
C GLU A 26 -4.52 7.58 0.62
N PRO A 27 -3.99 7.81 1.85
CA PRO A 27 -2.55 7.69 2.08
C PRO A 27 -2.15 6.24 1.81
N GLU A 28 -1.12 6.02 0.99
CA GLU A 28 -0.57 4.68 0.83
C GLU A 28 0.05 4.26 2.18
N ILE A 29 -0.62 3.32 2.85
CA ILE A 29 -0.20 2.80 4.15
C ILE A 29 0.98 1.83 3.90
N ASP A 30 2.17 2.19 4.38
CA ASP A 30 3.36 1.32 4.39
C ASP A 30 3.56 0.74 5.79
N LEU A 31 3.49 -0.59 5.90
CA LEU A 31 3.59 -1.30 7.18
C LEU A 31 4.61 -2.42 7.12
N SER A 32 5.21 -2.76 8.27
CA SER A 32 5.95 -4.02 8.37
C SER A 32 5.00 -5.21 8.52
N VAL A 33 5.48 -6.41 8.20
CA VAL A 33 4.71 -7.65 8.42
C VAL A 33 4.24 -7.78 9.88
N ASP A 34 5.07 -7.40 10.85
CA ASP A 34 4.67 -7.44 12.27
C ASP A 34 3.58 -6.43 12.61
N GLN A 35 3.67 -5.21 12.08
CA GLN A 35 2.67 -4.17 12.32
C GLN A 35 1.30 -4.52 11.74
N LEU A 36 1.30 -5.16 10.56
CA LEU A 36 0.09 -5.69 9.95
C LEU A 36 -0.52 -6.79 10.82
N MET A 37 0.30 -7.73 11.30
CA MET A 37 -0.16 -8.85 12.13
C MET A 37 -0.55 -8.45 13.56
N GLU A 38 -0.11 -7.29 14.05
CA GLU A 38 -0.51 -6.74 15.36
C GLU A 38 -1.94 -6.17 15.32
N THR A 39 -2.39 -5.68 14.16
CA THR A 39 -3.71 -5.07 13.95
C THR A 39 -4.35 -5.51 12.63
N PRO A 40 -4.61 -6.81 12.42
CA PRO A 40 -5.11 -7.32 11.14
C PRO A 40 -6.54 -6.82 10.81
N ASP A 41 -7.38 -6.58 11.82
CA ASP A 41 -8.79 -6.16 11.68
C ASP A 41 -8.94 -4.74 11.10
N ASP A 42 -7.97 -3.86 11.36
CA ASP A 42 -7.99 -2.46 10.87
C ASP A 42 -7.66 -2.35 9.37
N TYR A 43 -7.00 -3.36 8.80
CA TYR A 43 -6.46 -3.31 7.43
C TYR A 43 -7.08 -4.33 6.47
N GLU A 44 -8.12 -5.06 6.90
CA GLU A 44 -8.82 -6.02 6.06
C GLU A 44 -9.52 -5.34 4.87
N GLY A 45 -9.18 -5.80 3.64
CA GLY A 45 -9.76 -5.28 2.40
C GLY A 45 -9.16 -3.95 1.93
N GLU A 46 -8.14 -3.43 2.61
CA GLU A 46 -7.41 -2.24 2.17
C GLU A 46 -6.21 -2.63 1.29
N THR A 47 -5.90 -1.82 0.28
CA THR A 47 -4.66 -1.97 -0.50
C THR A 47 -3.53 -1.29 0.24
N LEU A 48 -2.58 -2.07 0.73
CA LEU A 48 -1.47 -1.56 1.51
C LEU A 48 -0.15 -2.12 1.00
N ARG A 49 0.94 -1.46 1.39
CA ARG A 49 2.29 -1.87 1.03
C ARG A 49 2.96 -2.45 2.25
N ILE A 50 3.37 -3.72 2.17
CA ILE A 50 4.18 -4.34 3.21
C ILE A 50 5.63 -4.42 2.82
N HIS A 51 6.50 -4.23 3.81
CA HIS A 51 7.91 -4.57 3.70
C HIS A 51 8.25 -5.71 4.67
N GLY A 52 8.97 -6.72 4.16
CA GLY A 52 9.31 -7.92 4.91
C GLY A 52 10.50 -8.65 4.31
N THR A 53 11.02 -9.64 5.02
CA THR A 53 12.10 -10.48 4.52
C THR A 53 11.53 -11.77 3.96
N ILE A 54 11.90 -12.14 2.74
CA ILE A 54 11.46 -13.41 2.14
C ILE A 54 12.10 -14.56 2.92
N LEU A 55 11.27 -15.39 3.55
CA LEU A 55 11.70 -16.63 4.18
C LEU A 55 11.83 -17.74 3.14
N THR A 56 10.76 -17.96 2.37
CA THR A 56 10.74 -18.95 1.29
C THR A 56 9.86 -18.46 0.14
N LEU A 57 10.19 -18.92 -1.08
CA LEU A 57 9.53 -18.53 -2.32
C LEU A 57 9.10 -19.80 -3.06
N ASP A 58 7.80 -19.99 -3.24
CA ASP A 58 7.24 -21.06 -4.06
C ASP A 58 6.84 -20.51 -5.44
N THR A 59 7.79 -20.63 -6.38
CA THR A 59 7.59 -20.22 -7.77
C THR A 59 6.54 -21.05 -8.51
N SER A 60 6.18 -22.24 -8.02
CA SER A 60 5.19 -23.12 -8.66
C SER A 60 3.76 -22.66 -8.37
N ASN A 61 3.50 -22.21 -7.14
CA ASN A 61 2.18 -21.74 -6.72
C ASN A 61 2.05 -20.22 -6.77
N GLN A 62 3.14 -19.50 -7.13
CA GLN A 62 3.19 -18.04 -7.09
C GLN A 62 2.86 -17.48 -5.69
N THR A 63 3.27 -18.22 -4.66
CA THR A 63 3.14 -17.83 -3.26
C THR A 63 4.51 -17.64 -2.64
N LEU A 64 4.62 -16.67 -1.75
CA LEU A 64 5.83 -16.39 -1.00
C LEU A 64 5.50 -16.21 0.48
N TRP A 65 6.45 -16.56 1.32
CA TRP A 65 6.34 -16.40 2.75
C TRP A 65 7.29 -15.29 3.17
N MET A 66 6.74 -14.22 3.75
CA MET A 66 7.54 -13.17 4.35
C MET A 66 7.54 -13.31 5.86
N GLN A 67 8.70 -13.16 6.46
CA GLN A 67 8.83 -12.95 7.88
C GLN A 67 9.10 -11.48 8.19
N GLY A 68 8.50 -11.01 9.26
CA GLY A 68 8.97 -9.87 10.02
C GLY A 68 10.03 -10.28 11.03
N ASP A 69 10.10 -9.55 12.14
CA ASP A 69 10.92 -9.86 13.32
C ASP A 69 10.29 -10.99 14.16
N ASN A 70 8.96 -11.07 14.23
CA ASN A 70 8.27 -12.00 15.14
C ASN A 70 7.08 -12.75 14.49
N HIS A 71 6.56 -12.29 13.36
CA HIS A 71 5.43 -12.91 12.65
C HIS A 71 5.76 -13.25 11.20
N THR A 72 5.00 -14.19 10.63
CA THR A 72 5.10 -14.58 9.22
C THR A 72 3.76 -14.39 8.52
N VAL A 73 3.79 -13.92 7.27
CA VAL A 73 2.62 -13.76 6.42
C VAL A 73 2.84 -14.47 5.08
N GLU A 74 1.81 -15.16 4.61
CA GLU A 74 1.75 -15.72 3.26
C GLU A 74 1.22 -14.67 2.29
N VAL A 75 1.90 -14.53 1.15
CA VAL A 75 1.55 -13.58 0.10
C VAL A 75 1.44 -14.33 -1.22
N ASP A 76 0.24 -14.28 -1.80
CA ASP A 76 -0.04 -14.66 -3.17
C ASP A 76 0.33 -13.48 -4.08
N TYR A 77 1.33 -13.69 -4.95
CA TYR A 77 1.78 -12.71 -5.94
C TYR A 77 1.36 -13.09 -7.36
N SER A 78 0.36 -13.95 -7.53
CA SER A 78 -0.10 -14.39 -8.86
C SER A 78 -0.50 -13.24 -9.79
N GLY A 79 -0.95 -12.11 -9.25
CA GLY A 79 -1.30 -10.89 -9.99
C GLY A 79 -0.14 -9.91 -10.22
N THR A 80 1.02 -10.12 -9.59
CA THR A 80 2.15 -9.18 -9.63
C THR A 80 3.51 -9.85 -9.83
N SER A 81 4.33 -9.31 -10.72
CA SER A 81 5.66 -9.87 -11.00
C SER A 81 6.67 -9.45 -9.94
N LEU A 82 7.28 -10.43 -9.27
CA LEU A 82 8.44 -10.19 -8.43
C LEU A 82 9.64 -9.74 -9.29
N PRO A 83 10.42 -8.74 -8.85
CA PRO A 83 11.67 -8.39 -9.52
C PRO A 83 12.63 -9.58 -9.45
N SER A 84 13.43 -9.80 -10.49
CA SER A 84 14.39 -10.92 -10.59
C SER A 84 15.48 -10.95 -9.51
N MET A 85 15.55 -9.91 -8.67
CA MET A 85 16.42 -9.81 -7.50
C MET A 85 15.75 -10.27 -6.19
N ALA A 86 14.44 -10.54 -6.20
CA ALA A 86 13.72 -11.10 -5.05
C ALA A 86 14.16 -12.56 -4.83
N ASN A 87 14.93 -12.77 -3.77
CA ASN A 87 15.46 -14.08 -3.38
C ASN A 87 15.25 -14.26 -1.88
N GLU A 88 15.36 -15.51 -1.41
CA GLU A 88 15.33 -15.83 0.02
C GLU A 88 16.35 -14.99 0.79
N ASN A 89 15.97 -14.59 2.02
CA ASN A 89 16.76 -13.74 2.91
C ASN A 89 17.04 -12.33 2.35
N LYS A 90 16.17 -11.83 1.46
CA LYS A 90 16.15 -10.44 1.00
C LYS A 90 14.92 -9.73 1.50
N THR A 91 15.10 -8.46 1.90
CA THR A 91 14.00 -7.55 2.19
C THR A 91 13.37 -7.09 0.91
N VAL A 92 12.06 -7.27 0.79
CA VAL A 92 11.25 -6.83 -0.35
C VAL A 92 10.05 -6.03 0.14
N SER A 93 9.53 -5.18 -0.74
CA SER A 93 8.29 -4.47 -0.50
C SER A 93 7.27 -4.92 -1.52
N ILE A 94 6.11 -5.38 -1.04
CA ILE A 94 5.01 -5.90 -1.85
C ILE A 94 3.78 -5.05 -1.60
N ARG A 95 3.05 -4.74 -2.66
CA ARG A 95 1.76 -4.07 -2.61
C ARG A 95 0.68 -5.10 -2.91
N GLY A 96 -0.35 -5.14 -2.07
CA GLY A 96 -1.47 -6.07 -2.24
C GLY A 96 -2.64 -5.71 -1.33
N GLU A 97 -3.74 -6.43 -1.52
CA GLU A 97 -4.89 -6.41 -0.63
C GLU A 97 -4.66 -7.41 0.51
N PHE A 98 -4.80 -6.98 1.76
CA PHE A 98 -4.76 -7.88 2.90
C PHE A 98 -6.12 -8.57 3.09
N ARG A 99 -6.12 -9.89 3.12
CA ARG A 99 -7.26 -10.71 3.55
C ARG A 99 -6.83 -11.46 4.81
N GLN A 100 -7.73 -11.65 5.77
CA GLN A 100 -7.56 -12.24 7.12
C GLN A 100 -6.52 -13.37 7.34
N ASP A 101 -6.06 -14.05 6.29
CA ASP A 101 -5.10 -15.15 6.32
C ASP A 101 -4.03 -15.09 5.20
N SER A 102 -4.15 -14.16 4.24
CA SER A 102 -3.22 -14.04 3.10
C SER A 102 -3.27 -12.67 2.41
N MET A 103 -2.13 -12.21 1.90
CA MET A 103 -2.10 -11.06 0.97
C MET A 103 -2.27 -11.50 -0.48
N VAL A 104 -3.01 -10.72 -1.27
CA VAL A 104 -3.17 -10.93 -2.72
C VAL A 104 -2.65 -9.68 -3.46
N GLY A 105 -1.57 -9.85 -4.24
CA GLY A 105 -0.92 -8.78 -5.02
C GLY A 105 -1.15 -8.88 -6.51
#